data_AF-A0A9E5LG32-F1
#
_entry.id   AF-A0A9E5LG32-F1
#
_cell.length_a   1.000
_cell.length_b   1.000
_cell.length_c   1.000
_cell.angle_alpha   90.00
_cell.angle_beta   90.00
_cell.angle_gamma   90.00
#
_symmetry.space_group_name_H-M   'P 1'
#
loop_
_entity.id
_entity.type
_entity.pdbx_description
1 polymer ?
#
loop_
_entity_poly.entity_id
_entity_poly.type
_entity_poly.pdbx_seq_one_letter_code
_entity_poly.pdbx_strand_id
1 'polypeptide(L)'
;MLSSVVSTLWAEERALERAFLEMQARNWAEALRLAQSDGAVARDIIEWHRLRAGQGTAQEALTFLERNGDWPGLPYLRKQSEVGLIDADDQTILTYFENSAPQTGVGALAYASALSKHGQGSKAALVAQNAWITLPLTAPQQDAFLSAFGSVLTPLHELRLIEMLWMDEHASAQQMGVLVGTDLSALLC
;
A
#
# COMPACT_ATOMS: atom_id res chain seq x y z
N MET A 1 -52.43 -24.04 5.24
CA MET A 1 -51.73 -23.40 6.38
C MET A 1 -50.24 -23.72 6.48
N LEU A 2 -49.64 -24.50 5.56
CA LEU A 2 -48.19 -24.80 5.58
C LEU A 2 -47.35 -23.97 4.59
N SER A 3 -47.97 -23.08 3.81
CA SER A 3 -47.25 -22.27 2.82
C SER A 3 -46.61 -21.00 3.40
N SER A 4 -46.92 -20.63 4.65
CA SER A 4 -46.44 -19.38 5.26
C SER A 4 -45.14 -19.53 6.05
N VAL A 5 -44.75 -20.75 6.42
CA VAL A 5 -43.54 -20.98 7.23
C VAL A 5 -42.31 -21.19 6.35
N VAL A 6 -42.47 -21.76 5.15
CA VAL A 6 -41.37 -21.96 4.20
C VAL A 6 -40.90 -20.63 3.61
N SER A 7 -41.81 -19.66 3.41
CA SER A 7 -41.47 -18.34 2.89
C SER A 7 -40.64 -17.48 3.86
N THR A 8 -40.79 -17.69 5.17
CA THR A 8 -40.02 -16.96 6.20
C THR A 8 -38.59 -17.47 6.33
N LEU A 9 -38.30 -18.69 5.88
CA LEU A 9 -36.96 -19.27 5.91
C LEU A 9 -36.04 -18.75 4.79
N TRP A 10 -36.58 -18.06 3.78
CA TRP A 10 -35.84 -17.62 2.58
C TRP A 10 -35.72 -16.09 2.45
N ALA A 11 -36.02 -15.31 3.50
CA ALA A 11 -36.04 -13.85 3.40
C ALA A 11 -35.61 -13.10 4.68
N GLU A 12 -34.72 -13.66 5.50
CA GLU A 12 -33.77 -12.78 6.18
C GLU A 12 -32.61 -12.59 5.21
N GLU A 13 -32.59 -11.43 4.54
CA GLU A 13 -31.43 -10.97 3.78
C GLU A 13 -30.19 -11.18 4.66
N ARG A 14 -29.31 -12.10 4.26
CA ARG A 14 -28.17 -12.53 5.07
C ARG A 14 -27.38 -11.29 5.47
N ALA A 15 -26.89 -11.22 6.71
CA ALA A 15 -26.28 -9.99 7.19
C ALA A 15 -25.08 -9.57 6.31
N LEU A 16 -24.40 -10.53 5.70
CA LEU A 16 -23.35 -10.31 4.71
C LEU A 16 -23.87 -9.66 3.40
N GLU A 17 -25.07 -10.00 2.92
CA GLU A 17 -25.65 -9.36 1.73
C GLU A 17 -25.89 -7.87 1.97
N ARG A 18 -26.49 -7.52 3.11
CA ARG A 18 -26.63 -6.12 3.54
C ARG A 18 -25.29 -5.44 3.74
N ALA A 19 -24.31 -6.17 4.29
CA ALA A 19 -22.95 -5.64 4.42
C ALA A 19 -22.32 -5.30 3.07
N PHE A 20 -22.57 -6.09 2.02
CA PHE A 20 -22.12 -5.75 0.67
C PHE A 20 -22.79 -4.51 0.11
N LEU A 21 -24.07 -4.26 0.40
CA LEU A 21 -24.76 -3.03 0.01
C LEU A 21 -24.13 -1.81 0.69
N GLU A 22 -23.88 -1.88 2.00
CA GLU A 22 -23.21 -0.81 2.75
C GLU A 22 -21.77 -0.60 2.29
N MET A 23 -21.05 -1.67 1.94
CA MET A 23 -19.71 -1.61 1.38
C MET A 23 -19.70 -0.86 0.04
N GLN A 24 -20.66 -1.15 -0.86
CA GLN A 24 -20.81 -0.43 -2.13
C GLN A 24 -21.13 1.05 -1.92
N ALA A 25 -21.92 1.36 -0.88
CA ALA A 25 -22.19 2.72 -0.43
C ALA A 25 -21.00 3.39 0.29
N ARG A 26 -19.87 2.69 0.47
CA ARG A 26 -18.68 3.11 1.23
C ARG A 26 -18.92 3.35 2.72
N ASN A 27 -20.00 2.79 3.27
CA ASN A 27 -20.32 2.79 4.68
C ASN A 27 -19.60 1.64 5.40
N TRP A 28 -18.25 1.69 5.39
CA TRP A 28 -17.41 0.58 5.86
C TRP A 28 -17.69 0.15 7.31
N ALA A 29 -17.95 1.11 8.20
CA ALA A 29 -18.25 0.82 9.60
C ALA A 29 -19.52 -0.03 9.74
N GLU A 30 -20.57 0.31 8.99
CA GLU A 30 -21.84 -0.43 9.02
C GLU A 30 -21.71 -1.78 8.30
N ALA A 31 -21.01 -1.82 7.17
CA ALA A 31 -20.71 -3.07 6.47
C ALA A 31 -19.99 -4.07 7.39
N LEU A 32 -18.95 -3.63 8.09
CA LEU A 32 -18.20 -4.44 9.05
C LEU A 32 -19.07 -4.90 10.23
N ARG A 33 -19.99 -4.04 10.70
CA ARG A 33 -20.92 -4.36 11.80
C ARG A 33 -21.93 -5.42 11.37
N LEU A 34 -22.52 -5.28 10.19
CA LEU A 34 -23.50 -6.23 9.64
C LEU A 34 -22.84 -7.58 9.34
N ALA A 35 -21.68 -7.59 8.69
CA ALA A 35 -20.98 -8.83 8.36
C ALA A 35 -20.55 -9.63 9.60
N GLN A 36 -20.28 -8.96 10.72
CA GLN A 36 -19.96 -9.62 11.99
C GLN A 36 -21.06 -10.58 12.47
N SER A 37 -22.33 -10.30 12.14
CA SER A 37 -23.46 -11.17 12.49
C SER A 37 -23.44 -12.51 11.78
N ASP A 38 -22.81 -12.58 10.59
CA ASP A 38 -22.63 -13.82 9.81
C ASP A 38 -21.28 -14.50 10.11
N GLY A 39 -20.54 -14.02 11.13
CA GLY A 39 -19.31 -14.63 11.63
C GLY A 39 -18.01 -13.95 11.17
N ALA A 40 -16.88 -14.49 11.65
CA ALA A 40 -15.56 -13.89 11.43
C ALA A 40 -15.17 -13.84 9.95
N VAL A 41 -15.46 -14.90 9.18
CA VAL A 41 -15.16 -14.95 7.73
C VAL A 41 -15.94 -13.89 6.96
N ALA A 42 -17.23 -13.69 7.29
CA ALA A 42 -18.05 -12.65 6.66
C ALA A 42 -17.47 -11.26 6.92
N ARG A 43 -17.07 -10.98 8.17
CA ARG A 43 -16.37 -9.72 8.51
C ARG A 43 -15.05 -9.56 7.73
N ASP A 44 -14.28 -10.63 7.57
CA ASP A 44 -12.99 -10.60 6.88
C ASP A 44 -13.12 -10.34 5.39
N ILE A 45 -14.21 -10.80 4.76
CA ILE A 45 -14.51 -10.45 3.38
C ILE A 45 -14.68 -8.93 3.23
N ILE A 46 -15.45 -8.30 4.11
CA ILE A 46 -15.64 -6.83 4.07
C ILE A 46 -14.34 -6.09 4.41
N GLU A 47 -13.60 -6.56 5.42
CA GLU A 47 -12.32 -5.96 5.82
C GLU A 47 -11.29 -6.03 4.69
N TRP A 48 -11.22 -7.15 3.99
CA TRP A 48 -10.37 -7.32 2.81
C TRP A 48 -10.71 -6.30 1.71
N HIS A 49 -12.00 -6.08 1.42
CA HIS A 49 -12.42 -5.06 0.47
C HIS A 49 -12.07 -3.65 0.93
N ARG A 50 -12.24 -3.36 2.23
CA ARG A 50 -11.93 -2.06 2.84
C ARG A 50 -10.44 -1.74 2.71
N LEU A 51 -9.57 -2.65 3.13
CA LEU A 51 -8.11 -2.48 3.06
C LEU A 51 -7.62 -2.37 1.61
N ARG A 52 -8.20 -3.13 0.68
CA ARG A 52 -7.93 -3.03 -0.77
C ARG A 52 -8.46 -1.74 -1.41
N ALA A 53 -9.37 -1.03 -0.75
CA ALA A 53 -9.79 0.31 -1.15
C ALA A 53 -8.90 1.41 -0.53
N GLY A 54 -7.76 1.03 0.09
CA GLY A 54 -6.87 1.94 0.78
C GLY A 54 -7.46 2.52 2.06
N GLN A 55 -8.52 1.90 2.59
CA GLN A 55 -9.18 2.36 3.81
C GLN A 55 -8.65 1.57 5.00
N GLY A 56 -8.22 2.27 6.04
CA GLY A 56 -7.74 1.68 7.28
C GLY A 56 -6.30 2.04 7.62
N THR A 57 -5.89 1.61 8.81
CA THR A 57 -4.55 1.86 9.33
C THR A 57 -3.59 0.73 8.96
N ALA A 58 -2.28 1.00 9.04
CA ALA A 58 -1.26 -0.04 8.91
C ALA A 58 -1.45 -1.17 9.94
N GLN A 59 -1.91 -0.85 11.14
CA GLN A 59 -2.17 -1.83 12.21
C GLN A 59 -3.35 -2.75 11.88
N GLU A 60 -4.43 -2.21 11.30
CA GLU A 60 -5.56 -3.02 10.82
C GLU A 60 -5.12 -3.96 9.70
N ALA A 61 -4.29 -3.48 8.76
CA ALA A 61 -3.71 -4.31 7.71
C ALA A 61 -2.82 -5.44 8.27
N LEU A 62 -1.95 -5.14 9.23
CA LEU A 62 -1.13 -6.15 9.92
C LEU A 62 -2.00 -7.21 10.60
N THR A 63 -3.04 -6.78 11.31
CA THR A 63 -3.98 -7.67 12.01
C THR A 63 -4.71 -8.59 11.02
N PHE A 64 -5.10 -8.06 9.85
CA PHE A 64 -5.71 -8.87 8.79
C PHE A 64 -4.71 -9.89 8.22
N LEU A 65 -3.48 -9.45 7.92
CA LEU A 65 -2.42 -10.27 7.32
C LEU A 65 -1.95 -11.41 8.25
N GLU A 66 -1.89 -11.16 9.55
CA GLU A 66 -1.54 -12.17 10.56
C GLU A 66 -2.60 -13.28 10.63
N ARG A 67 -3.88 -12.90 10.56
CA ARG A 67 -5.00 -13.85 10.65
C ARG A 67 -5.30 -14.58 9.34
N ASN A 68 -5.02 -13.95 8.19
CA ASN A 68 -5.42 -14.40 6.87
C ASN A 68 -4.21 -14.48 5.90
N GLY A 69 -3.19 -15.26 6.25
CA GLY A 69 -1.91 -15.32 5.53
C GLY A 69 -1.98 -15.93 4.12
N ASP A 70 -3.03 -16.68 3.80
CA ASP A 70 -3.28 -17.33 2.50
C ASP A 70 -4.44 -16.70 1.71
N TRP A 71 -4.94 -15.54 2.16
CA TRP A 71 -6.07 -14.87 1.52
C TRP A 71 -5.74 -14.46 0.07
N PRO A 72 -6.71 -14.43 -0.85
CA PRO A 72 -6.46 -13.94 -2.19
C PRO A 72 -6.01 -12.47 -2.21
N GLY A 73 -5.07 -12.16 -3.09
CA GLY A 73 -4.71 -10.77 -3.42
C GLY A 73 -3.98 -9.99 -2.32
N LEU A 74 -3.32 -10.67 -1.37
CA LEU A 74 -2.53 -10.00 -0.33
C LEU A 74 -1.45 -9.04 -0.86
N PRO A 75 -0.73 -9.31 -1.98
CA PRO A 75 0.22 -8.34 -2.52
C PRO A 75 -0.44 -7.00 -2.85
N TYR A 76 -1.63 -7.04 -3.47
CA TYR A 76 -2.38 -5.81 -3.78
C TYR A 76 -2.91 -5.15 -2.51
N LEU A 77 -3.42 -5.92 -1.54
CA LEU A 77 -3.85 -5.38 -0.25
C LEU A 77 -2.69 -4.65 0.43
N ARG A 78 -1.50 -5.27 0.49
CA ARG A 78 -0.29 -4.64 1.03
C ARG A 78 0.00 -3.31 0.35
N LYS A 79 0.06 -3.29 -0.99
CA LYS A 79 0.25 -2.05 -1.76
C LYS A 79 -0.71 -0.94 -1.35
N GLN A 80 -2.00 -1.26 -1.26
CA GLN A 80 -3.04 -0.28 -0.98
C GLN A 80 -3.02 0.21 0.46
N SER A 81 -2.59 -0.63 1.40
CA SER A 81 -2.49 -0.28 2.81
C SER A 81 -1.24 0.55 3.15
N GLU A 82 -0.25 0.66 2.25
CA GLU A 82 0.94 1.49 2.50
C GLU A 82 0.61 2.99 2.71
N VAL A 83 -0.53 3.48 2.21
CA VAL A 83 -0.98 4.85 2.49
C VAL A 83 -1.22 5.10 3.99
N GLY A 84 -1.66 4.07 4.72
CA GLY A 84 -1.91 4.14 6.15
C GLY A 84 -0.63 4.17 7.00
N LEU A 85 0.55 4.10 6.38
CA LEU A 85 1.84 4.21 7.06
C LEU A 85 2.25 5.67 7.31
N ILE A 86 1.62 6.65 6.65
CA ILE A 86 1.92 8.07 6.84
C ILE A 86 1.73 8.49 8.31
N ASP A 87 0.69 7.96 8.95
CA ASP A 87 0.32 8.27 10.33
C ASP A 87 0.74 7.18 11.33
N ALA A 88 1.47 6.16 10.87
CA ALA A 88 1.91 5.06 11.72
C ALA A 88 3.18 5.40 12.50
N ASP A 89 3.34 4.81 13.69
CA ASP A 89 4.59 4.91 14.44
C ASP A 89 5.71 4.06 13.79
N ASP A 90 6.96 4.39 14.13
CA ASP A 90 8.14 3.74 13.55
C ASP A 90 8.14 2.21 13.77
N GLN A 91 7.63 1.72 14.92
CA GLN A 91 7.60 0.28 15.21
C GLN A 91 6.58 -0.45 14.32
N THR A 92 5.39 0.13 14.14
CA THR A 92 4.37 -0.38 13.22
C THR A 92 4.90 -0.44 11.79
N ILE A 93 5.60 0.61 11.34
CA ILE A 93 6.23 0.65 10.01
C ILE A 93 7.28 -0.46 9.85
N LEU A 94 8.15 -0.63 10.85
CA LEU A 94 9.18 -1.67 10.83
C LEU A 94 8.56 -3.07 10.74
N THR A 95 7.54 -3.36 11.56
CA THR A 95 6.81 -4.63 11.55
C THR A 95 6.10 -4.88 10.22
N TYR A 96 5.51 -3.83 9.62
CA TYR A 96 4.82 -3.93 8.33
C TYR A 96 5.71 -4.51 7.22
N PHE A 97 6.99 -4.12 7.20
CA PHE A 97 7.96 -4.51 6.18
C PHE A 97 8.95 -5.60 6.64
N GLU A 98 8.70 -6.31 7.74
CA GLU A 98 9.56 -7.43 8.16
C GLU A 98 9.65 -8.52 7.08
N ASN A 99 8.54 -8.80 6.41
CA ASN A 99 8.41 -9.92 5.46
C ASN A 99 8.02 -9.49 4.04
N SER A 100 8.05 -8.19 3.74
CA SER A 100 7.72 -7.68 2.41
C SER A 100 8.48 -6.39 2.11
N ALA A 101 8.90 -6.22 0.86
CA ALA A 101 9.45 -4.96 0.38
C ALA A 101 8.34 -3.92 0.14
N PRO A 102 8.63 -2.62 0.29
CA PRO A 102 7.71 -1.55 -0.11
C PRO A 102 7.37 -1.59 -1.60
N GLN A 103 6.13 -1.24 -1.92
CA GLN A 103 5.56 -1.27 -3.27
C GLN A 103 5.13 0.12 -3.74
N THR A 104 5.22 1.13 -2.87
CA THR A 104 4.93 2.54 -3.16
C THR A 104 6.05 3.44 -2.65
N GLY A 105 6.19 4.64 -3.25
CA GLY A 105 7.14 5.65 -2.79
C GLY A 105 6.88 6.09 -1.34
N VAL A 106 5.61 6.16 -0.92
CA VAL A 106 5.23 6.50 0.47
C VAL A 106 5.73 5.44 1.45
N GLY A 107 5.40 4.18 1.20
CA GLY A 107 5.82 3.07 2.08
C GLY A 107 7.34 2.92 2.12
N ALA A 108 8.01 3.09 0.98
CA ALA A 108 9.47 3.03 0.91
C ALA A 108 10.15 4.14 1.71
N LEU A 109 9.67 5.38 1.59
CA LEU A 109 10.21 6.51 2.33
C LEU A 109 9.97 6.33 3.83
N ALA A 110 8.74 5.98 4.23
CA ALA A 110 8.40 5.71 5.63
C ALA A 110 9.31 4.63 6.23
N TYR A 111 9.51 3.52 5.51
CA TYR A 111 10.36 2.43 5.98
C TYR A 111 11.83 2.80 6.09
N ALA A 112 12.38 3.45 5.07
CA ALA A 112 13.77 3.90 5.09
C ALA A 112 14.00 4.91 6.23
N SER A 113 13.06 5.83 6.45
CA SER A 113 13.13 6.79 7.55
C SER A 113 13.06 6.11 8.93
N ALA A 114 12.14 5.17 9.13
CA ALA A 114 12.05 4.41 10.39
C ALA A 114 13.33 3.61 10.67
N LEU A 115 13.88 2.93 9.65
CA LEU A 115 15.15 2.21 9.75
C LEU A 115 16.30 3.14 10.16
N SER A 116 16.41 4.32 9.55
CA SER A 116 17.44 5.32 9.89
C SER A 116 17.34 5.77 11.35
N LYS A 117 16.12 6.08 11.83
CA LYS A 117 15.90 6.48 13.23
C LYS A 117 16.25 5.38 14.24
N HIS A 118 16.07 4.12 13.84
CA HIS A 118 16.41 2.94 14.65
C HIS A 118 17.84 2.42 14.41
N GLY A 119 18.74 3.24 13.86
CA GLY A 119 20.17 2.90 13.73
C GLY A 119 20.50 1.91 12.62
N GLN A 120 19.53 1.55 11.76
CA GLN A 120 19.71 0.59 10.66
C GLN A 120 20.05 1.31 9.34
N GLY A 121 21.02 2.24 9.38
CA GLY A 121 21.34 3.12 8.26
C GLY A 121 21.69 2.40 6.95
N SER A 122 22.45 1.29 7.01
CA SER A 122 22.77 0.50 5.81
C SER A 122 21.52 -0.10 5.16
N LYS A 123 20.57 -0.60 5.98
CA LYS A 123 19.31 -1.15 5.47
C LYS A 123 18.41 -0.04 4.92
N ALA A 124 18.36 1.11 5.59
CA ALA A 124 17.64 2.29 5.11
C ALA A 124 18.15 2.74 3.73
N ALA A 125 19.48 2.82 3.56
CA ALA A 125 20.09 3.15 2.29
C ALA A 125 19.73 2.15 1.18
N LEU A 126 19.72 0.84 1.47
CA LEU A 126 19.34 -0.19 0.49
C LEU A 126 17.87 -0.06 0.07
N VAL A 127 16.96 0.17 1.03
CA VAL A 127 15.54 0.41 0.76
C VAL A 127 15.37 1.65 -0.12
N ALA A 128 16.05 2.75 0.23
CA ALA A 128 15.97 4.00 -0.53
C ALA A 128 16.51 3.83 -1.96
N GLN A 129 17.65 3.18 -2.14
CA GLN A 129 18.24 2.91 -3.47
C GLN A 129 17.32 2.04 -4.33
N ASN A 130 16.76 0.97 -3.77
CA ASN A 130 15.83 0.10 -4.51
C ASN A 130 14.57 0.85 -4.93
N ALA A 131 13.95 1.60 -4.02
CA ALA A 131 12.77 2.39 -4.31
C ALA A 131 13.05 3.50 -5.33
N TRP A 132 14.20 4.16 -5.22
CA TRP A 132 14.65 5.16 -6.18
C TRP A 132 14.80 4.58 -7.59
N ILE A 133 15.33 3.38 -7.76
CA ILE A 133 15.45 2.80 -9.11
C ILE A 133 14.10 2.33 -9.63
N THR A 134 13.32 1.63 -8.79
CA THR A 134 12.23 0.76 -9.27
C THR A 134 10.82 1.31 -9.10
N LEU A 135 10.62 2.41 -8.37
CA LEU A 135 9.30 2.96 -8.11
C LEU A 135 9.08 4.30 -8.83
N PRO A 136 7.93 4.49 -9.49
CA PRO A 136 7.51 5.82 -9.92
C PRO A 136 7.27 6.69 -8.68
N LEU A 137 7.81 7.90 -8.71
CA LEU A 137 7.67 8.86 -7.63
C LEU A 137 6.98 10.13 -8.13
N THR A 138 6.11 10.67 -7.30
CA THR A 138 5.66 12.05 -7.46
C THR A 138 6.80 13.01 -7.15
N ALA A 139 6.76 14.23 -7.68
CA ALA A 139 7.80 15.22 -7.42
C ALA A 139 8.06 15.46 -5.91
N PRO A 140 7.03 15.59 -5.05
CA PRO A 140 7.26 15.71 -3.61
C PRO A 140 7.96 14.50 -2.98
N GLN A 141 7.68 13.29 -3.47
CA GLN A 141 8.37 12.08 -3.01
C GLN A 141 9.83 12.07 -3.48
N GLN A 142 10.10 12.42 -4.74
CA GLN A 142 11.45 12.52 -5.28
C GLN A 142 12.30 13.47 -4.43
N ASP A 143 11.77 14.66 -4.14
CA ASP A 143 12.45 15.67 -3.32
C ASP A 143 12.72 15.15 -1.89
N ALA A 144 11.75 14.44 -1.30
CA ALA A 144 11.92 13.85 0.02
C ALA A 144 13.00 12.75 0.05
N PHE A 145 13.07 11.90 -0.98
CA PHE A 145 14.14 10.90 -1.13
C PHE A 145 15.51 11.55 -1.29
N LEU A 146 15.64 12.56 -2.14
CA LEU A 146 16.90 13.28 -2.35
C LEU A 146 17.35 14.02 -1.08
N SER A 147 16.41 14.64 -0.36
CA SER A 147 16.68 15.33 0.90
C SER A 147 17.21 14.38 1.97
N ALA A 148 16.59 13.21 2.13
CA ALA A 148 16.94 12.26 3.18
C ALA A 148 18.12 11.33 2.82
N PHE A 149 18.28 10.98 1.53
CA PHE A 149 19.19 9.91 1.08
C PHE A 149 20.06 10.31 -0.12
N GLY A 150 20.11 11.58 -0.52
CA GLY A 150 20.74 12.03 -1.77
C GLY A 150 22.18 11.55 -2.00
N SER A 151 22.98 11.41 -0.94
CA SER A 151 24.37 10.90 -1.05
C SER A 151 24.45 9.47 -1.58
N VAL A 152 23.51 8.59 -1.23
CA VAL A 152 23.47 7.20 -1.73
C VAL A 152 22.68 7.06 -3.03
N LEU A 153 21.86 8.06 -3.38
CA LEU A 153 21.04 8.05 -4.60
C LEU A 153 21.75 8.69 -5.80
N THR A 154 22.67 9.63 -5.56
CA THR A 154 23.39 10.35 -6.63
C THR A 154 24.04 9.41 -7.66
N PRO A 155 24.73 8.31 -7.27
CA PRO A 155 25.32 7.39 -8.24
C PRO A 155 24.30 6.59 -9.08
N LEU A 156 23.01 6.66 -8.74
CA LEU A 156 21.94 5.85 -9.35
C LEU A 156 21.01 6.66 -10.26
N HIS A 157 21.27 7.96 -10.46
CA HIS A 157 20.39 8.81 -11.28
C HIS A 157 20.21 8.29 -12.71
N GLU A 158 21.30 7.87 -13.37
CA GLU A 158 21.24 7.30 -14.71
C GLU A 158 20.40 6.03 -14.75
N LEU A 159 20.63 5.11 -13.80
CA LEU A 159 19.89 3.86 -13.70
C LEU A 159 18.39 4.10 -13.49
N ARG A 160 18.03 5.04 -12.61
CA ARG A 160 16.63 5.43 -12.40
C ARG A 160 16.00 5.96 -13.69
N LEU A 161 16.67 6.86 -14.40
CA LEU A 161 16.13 7.39 -15.66
C LEU A 161 15.82 6.26 -16.66
N ILE A 162 16.79 5.36 -16.87
CA ILE A 162 16.64 4.23 -17.79
C ILE A 162 15.49 3.33 -17.37
N GLU A 163 15.38 3.00 -16.08
CA GLU A 163 14.30 2.15 -15.56
C GLU A 163 12.93 2.82 -15.72
N MET A 164 12.80 4.12 -15.39
CA MET A 164 11.53 4.84 -15.56
C MET A 164 11.11 4.93 -17.04
N LEU A 165 12.07 5.08 -17.96
CA LEU A 165 11.79 5.03 -19.40
C LEU A 165 11.35 3.63 -19.85
N TRP A 166 11.97 2.56 -19.33
CA TRP A 166 11.57 1.19 -19.63
C TRP A 166 10.17 0.86 -19.09
N MET A 167 9.84 1.34 -17.89
CA MET A 167 8.53 1.14 -17.28
C MET A 167 7.40 2.00 -17.88
N ASP A 168 7.69 2.86 -18.88
CA ASP A 168 6.75 3.83 -19.45
C ASP A 168 6.26 4.89 -18.43
N GLU A 169 7.05 5.11 -17.37
CA GLU A 169 6.74 6.05 -16.27
C GLU A 169 7.24 7.46 -16.59
N HIS A 170 6.73 8.04 -17.68
CA HIS A 170 7.21 9.31 -18.24
C HIS A 170 7.26 10.46 -17.23
N ALA A 171 6.25 10.61 -16.37
CA ALA A 171 6.22 11.70 -15.39
C ALA A 171 7.40 11.60 -14.40
N SER A 172 7.75 10.38 -13.99
CA SER A 172 8.87 10.10 -13.10
C SER A 172 10.21 10.25 -13.84
N ALA A 173 10.28 9.82 -15.11
CA ALA A 173 11.46 10.01 -15.96
C ALA A 173 11.78 11.49 -16.20
N GLN A 174 10.77 12.32 -16.51
CA GLN A 174 10.93 13.75 -16.77
C GLN A 174 11.55 14.49 -15.58
N GLN A 175 11.21 14.09 -14.35
CA GLN A 175 11.78 14.67 -13.13
C GLN A 175 13.30 14.46 -13.00
N MET A 176 13.88 13.48 -13.71
CA MET A 176 15.31 13.19 -13.69
C MET A 176 16.14 14.13 -14.57
N GLY A 177 15.52 14.91 -15.47
CA GLY A 177 16.24 15.74 -16.44
C GLY A 177 17.19 16.77 -15.82
N VAL A 178 16.92 17.21 -14.59
CA VAL A 178 17.78 18.15 -13.83
C VAL A 178 18.87 17.44 -13.01
N LEU A 179 18.83 16.12 -12.93
CA LEU A 179 19.71 15.28 -12.09
C LEU A 179 20.72 14.46 -12.90
N VAL A 180 20.60 14.48 -14.23
CA VAL A 180 21.43 13.71 -15.18
C VAL A 180 22.14 14.64 -16.16
N GLY A 181 23.16 14.12 -16.85
CA GLY A 181 23.90 14.88 -17.86
C GLY A 181 23.09 15.11 -19.14
N THR A 182 23.55 16.06 -19.97
CA THR A 182 22.84 16.52 -21.18
C THR A 182 22.46 15.39 -22.14
N ASP A 183 23.34 14.41 -22.36
CA ASP A 183 23.09 13.29 -23.27
C ASP A 183 21.91 12.43 -22.82
N LEU A 184 21.82 12.17 -21.51
CA LEU A 184 20.71 11.41 -20.91
C LEU A 184 19.42 12.22 -20.87
N SER A 185 19.51 13.52 -20.57
CA SER A 185 18.34 14.41 -20.60
C SER A 185 17.72 14.51 -22.01
N ALA A 186 18.50 14.29 -23.07
CA ALA A 186 17.99 14.27 -24.44
C ALA A 186 17.07 13.07 -24.74
N LEU A 187 17.08 12.01 -23.91
CA LEU A 187 16.16 10.87 -24.03
C LEU A 187 14.73 11.20 -23.59
N LEU A 188 14.53 12.35 -22.95
CA LEU A 188 13.24 12.83 -22.45
C LEU A 188 12.45 13.66 -23.50
N CYS A 189 13.01 13.83 -24.69
CA CYS A 189 12.49 14.70 -25.77
C CYS A 189 11.42 14.01 -26.63
#